data_AF-A0A2E4ZY35-F1
#
_entry.id   AF-A0A2E4ZY35-F1
#
_cell.length_a   1.000
_cell.length_b   1.000
_cell.length_c   1.000
_cell.angle_alpha   90.00
_cell.angle_beta   90.00
_cell.angle_gamma   90.00
#
_symmetry.space_group_name_H-M   'P 1'
#
loop_
_entity.id
_entity.type
_entity.pdbx_description
1 polymer ?
#
loop_
_entity_poly.entity_id
_entity_poly.type
_entity_poly.pdbx_seq_one_letter_code
_entity_poly.pdbx_strand_id
1 'polypeptide(L)'
;MSRFLQFWIQKPEFMGSWALPVGYMIVLQLLTGIPKPEYLELLEGPESLWELSKIIYDYPYYLQDLSHFPLFAGLAWLWSWHYGGPRSGKFFHGKALGIAMTYGILNECIQVLLPTRFLSTGDLMMNAAGVLFGLWIHGWALRSKSLGAN
;
A
#
# COMPACT_ATOMS: atom_id res chain seq x y z
N MET A 1 -6.68 17.14 18.38
CA MET A 1 -6.02 16.06 17.59
C MET A 1 -4.65 15.76 18.20
N SER A 2 -4.31 14.47 18.40
CA SER A 2 -3.05 14.07 19.05
C SER A 2 -1.82 14.46 18.22
N ARG A 3 -0.67 14.68 18.87
CA ARG A 3 0.62 14.94 18.19
C ARG A 3 0.98 13.81 17.21
N PHE A 4 0.62 12.58 17.57
CA PHE A 4 0.78 11.41 16.71
C PHE A 4 0.04 11.57 15.38
N LEU A 5 -1.27 11.87 15.41
CA LEU A 5 -2.03 12.04 14.17
C LEU A 5 -1.58 13.28 13.38
N GLN A 6 -1.13 14.34 14.07
CA GLN A 6 -0.57 15.52 13.41
C GLN A 6 0.69 15.22 12.61
N PHE A 7 1.54 14.31 13.08
CA PHE A 7 2.72 13.86 12.36
C PHE A 7 2.34 13.16 11.06
N TRP A 8 1.36 12.25 11.11
CA TRP A 8 0.98 11.40 9.97
C TRP A 8 0.15 12.07 8.87
N ILE A 9 -0.31 13.30 9.08
CA ILE A 9 -1.09 14.05 8.07
C ILE A 9 -0.32 15.25 7.50
N GLN A 10 0.76 15.68 8.15
CA GLN A 10 1.52 16.85 7.75
C GLN A 10 2.82 16.44 7.09
N LYS A 11 3.23 17.25 6.11
CA LYS A 11 4.49 17.07 5.41
C LYS A 11 5.63 17.00 6.43
N PRO A 12 6.38 15.91 6.47
CA PRO A 12 7.59 15.83 7.28
C PRO A 12 8.65 16.79 6.75
N GLU A 13 9.39 17.43 7.66
CA GLU A 13 10.44 18.40 7.30
C GLU A 13 11.81 17.74 7.04
N PHE A 14 11.96 16.46 7.39
CA PHE A 14 13.22 15.74 7.22
C PHE A 14 13.38 15.14 5.82
N MET A 15 14.63 15.15 5.33
CA MET A 15 14.97 14.74 3.95
C MET A 15 14.69 13.25 3.66
N GLY A 16 14.72 12.39 4.67
CA GLY A 16 14.53 10.94 4.52
C GLY A 16 13.08 10.47 4.50
N SER A 17 12.09 11.37 4.47
CA SER A 17 10.67 10.97 4.58
C SER A 17 10.15 10.11 3.44
N TRP A 18 10.78 10.14 2.27
CA TRP A 18 10.46 9.26 1.15
C TRP A 18 10.79 7.78 1.44
N ALA A 19 11.69 7.50 2.37
CA ALA A 19 12.13 6.14 2.66
C ALA A 19 10.99 5.28 3.22
N LEU A 20 10.05 5.88 3.92
CA LEU A 20 8.93 5.16 4.54
C LEU A 20 7.89 4.67 3.50
N PRO A 21 7.35 5.50 2.58
CA PRO A 21 6.50 4.99 1.51
C PRO A 21 7.24 4.03 0.56
N VAL A 22 8.52 4.26 0.26
CA VAL A 22 9.31 3.34 -0.58
C VAL A 22 9.55 2.00 0.14
N GLY A 23 9.91 2.03 1.42
CA GLY A 23 10.04 0.82 2.23
C GLY A 23 8.73 0.05 2.30
N TYR A 24 7.60 0.75 2.37
CA TYR A 24 6.28 0.14 2.31
C TYR A 24 6.02 -0.56 0.97
N MET A 25 6.39 0.05 -0.16
CA MET A 25 6.32 -0.62 -1.48
C MET A 25 7.19 -1.86 -1.56
N ILE A 26 8.37 -1.86 -0.95
CA ILE A 26 9.23 -3.05 -0.89
C ILE A 26 8.54 -4.16 -0.09
N VAL A 27 7.97 -3.83 1.07
CA VAL A 27 7.21 -4.80 1.88
C VAL A 27 6.02 -5.37 1.08
N LEU A 28 5.23 -4.53 0.42
CA LEU A 28 4.13 -4.97 -0.43
C LEU A 28 4.62 -5.92 -1.53
N GLN A 29 5.72 -5.58 -2.21
CA GLN A 29 6.29 -6.40 -3.28
C GLN A 29 6.80 -7.75 -2.77
N LEU A 30 7.33 -7.81 -1.55
CA LEU A 30 7.75 -9.06 -0.93
C LEU A 30 6.54 -9.93 -0.56
N LEU A 31 5.49 -9.32 0.02
CA LEU A 31 4.27 -10.04 0.39
C LEU A 31 3.55 -10.63 -0.83
N THR A 32 3.47 -9.88 -1.93
CA THR A 32 2.84 -10.33 -3.18
C THR A 32 3.78 -11.17 -4.04
N GLY A 33 5.10 -11.03 -3.82
CA GLY A 33 6.19 -11.66 -4.56
C GLY A 33 6.52 -13.09 -4.17
N ILE A 34 6.09 -13.55 -2.97
CA ILE A 34 6.39 -14.89 -2.48
C ILE A 34 5.51 -15.92 -3.22
N PRO A 35 6.10 -16.93 -3.90
CA PRO A 35 5.33 -17.99 -4.56
C PRO A 35 4.47 -18.76 -3.56
N LYS A 36 3.36 -19.34 -4.03
CA LYS A 36 2.50 -20.18 -3.18
C LYS A 36 3.25 -21.43 -2.68
N PRO A 37 2.86 -22.01 -1.53
CA PRO A 37 3.58 -23.13 -0.92
C PRO A 37 3.70 -24.34 -1.87
N GLU A 38 2.68 -24.61 -2.68
CA GLU A 38 2.65 -25.74 -3.60
C GLU A 38 3.74 -25.64 -4.68
N TYR A 39 4.09 -24.42 -5.09
CA TYR A 39 5.18 -24.20 -6.04
C TYR A 39 6.56 -24.37 -5.39
N LEU A 40 6.70 -23.99 -4.12
CA LEU A 40 7.94 -24.18 -3.37
C LEU A 40 8.21 -25.66 -3.07
N GLU A 41 7.17 -26.45 -2.82
CA GLU A 41 7.26 -27.91 -2.69
C GLU A 41 7.77 -28.57 -3.97
N LEU A 42 7.26 -28.14 -5.13
CA LEU A 42 7.70 -28.64 -6.44
C LEU A 42 9.19 -28.40 -6.71
N LEU A 43 9.74 -27.30 -6.20
CA LEU A 43 11.13 -26.90 -6.41
C LEU A 43 12.10 -27.43 -5.35
N GLU A 44 11.63 -28.21 -4.36
CA GLU A 44 12.43 -28.58 -3.18
C GLU A 44 13.06 -27.34 -2.51
N GLY A 45 12.28 -26.25 -2.41
CA GLY A 45 12.73 -24.97 -1.88
C GLY A 45 13.10 -25.01 -0.39
N PRO A 46 13.78 -23.97 0.13
CA PRO A 46 14.13 -23.90 1.55
C PRO A 46 12.89 -23.95 2.45
N GLU A 47 12.96 -24.75 3.52
CA GLU A 47 11.86 -24.94 4.48
C GLU A 47 11.35 -23.61 5.07
N SER A 48 12.27 -22.70 5.41
CA SER A 48 11.92 -21.38 5.97
C SER A 48 11.10 -20.51 4.99
N LEU A 49 11.35 -20.63 3.68
CA LEU A 49 10.58 -19.90 2.66
C LEU A 49 9.20 -20.54 2.46
N TRP A 50 9.13 -21.87 2.56
CA TRP A 50 7.86 -22.60 2.52
C TRP A 50 6.98 -22.25 3.73
N GLU A 51 7.53 -22.23 4.95
CA GLU A 51 6.80 -21.84 6.16
C GLU A 51 6.28 -20.40 6.07
N LEU A 52 7.12 -19.47 5.61
CA LEU A 52 6.73 -18.08 5.41
C LEU A 52 5.60 -17.96 4.38
N SER A 53 5.74 -18.65 3.24
CA SER A 53 4.69 -18.70 2.22
C SER A 53 3.40 -19.22 2.82
N LYS A 54 3.45 -20.34 3.56
CA LYS A 54 2.27 -20.89 4.23
C LYS A 54 1.59 -19.85 5.11
N ILE A 55 2.32 -19.14 5.98
CA ILE A 55 1.76 -18.08 6.83
C ILE A 55 1.08 -16.97 6.01
N ILE A 56 1.69 -16.56 4.89
CA ILE A 56 1.14 -15.52 4.00
C ILE A 56 -0.12 -16.01 3.27
N TYR A 57 -0.25 -17.30 3.02
CA TYR A 57 -1.38 -17.88 2.28
C TYR A 57 -2.40 -18.60 3.16
N ASP A 58 -2.16 -18.72 4.48
CA ASP A 58 -2.98 -19.45 5.46
C ASP A 58 -4.22 -18.64 5.89
N TYR A 59 -4.89 -18.03 4.92
CA TYR A 59 -6.19 -17.40 5.11
C TYR A 59 -7.01 -17.41 3.80
N PRO A 60 -8.35 -17.37 3.89
CA PRO A 60 -9.23 -17.49 2.73
C PRO A 60 -8.93 -16.51 1.59
N TYR A 61 -9.07 -16.98 0.35
CA TYR A 61 -8.81 -16.19 -0.86
C TYR A 61 -9.52 -14.82 -0.86
N TYR A 62 -10.80 -14.76 -0.46
CA TYR A 62 -11.52 -13.48 -0.40
C TYR A 62 -10.93 -12.48 0.61
N LEU A 63 -10.31 -12.96 1.68
CA LEU A 63 -9.59 -12.11 2.63
C LEU A 63 -8.24 -11.66 2.05
N GLN A 64 -7.62 -12.47 1.18
CA GLN A 64 -6.41 -12.07 0.44
C GLN A 64 -6.73 -10.90 -0.48
N ASP A 65 -7.77 -11.02 -1.29
CA ASP A 65 -8.27 -9.94 -2.14
C ASP A 65 -8.66 -8.72 -1.29
N LEU A 66 -9.37 -8.92 -0.17
CA LEU A 66 -9.75 -7.82 0.72
C LEU A 66 -8.56 -7.11 1.36
N SER A 67 -7.46 -7.82 1.64
CA SER A 67 -6.25 -7.23 2.24
C SER A 67 -5.59 -6.18 1.34
N HIS A 68 -5.83 -6.23 0.03
CA HIS A 68 -5.35 -5.21 -0.91
C HIS A 68 -5.92 -3.83 -0.57
N PHE A 69 -7.18 -3.76 -0.12
CA PHE A 69 -7.82 -2.50 0.25
C PHE A 69 -7.05 -1.73 1.35
N PRO A 70 -6.83 -2.26 2.58
CA PRO A 70 -6.11 -1.53 3.62
C PRO A 70 -4.64 -1.31 3.26
N LEU A 71 -4.00 -2.24 2.54
CA LEU A 71 -2.60 -2.11 2.11
C LEU A 71 -2.42 -0.90 1.18
N PHE A 72 -3.25 -0.79 0.15
CA PHE A 72 -3.17 0.32 -0.80
C PHE A 72 -3.71 1.64 -0.26
N ALA A 73 -4.64 1.60 0.70
CA ALA A 73 -5.00 2.78 1.48
C ALA A 73 -3.82 3.31 2.31
N GLY A 74 -3.06 2.40 2.95
CA GLY A 74 -1.83 2.74 3.65
C GLY A 74 -0.79 3.35 2.72
N LEU A 75 -0.54 2.74 1.55
CA LEU A 75 0.41 3.29 0.57
C LEU A 75 0.03 4.70 0.12
N ALA A 76 -1.24 4.92 -0.24
CA ALA A 76 -1.72 6.24 -0.66
C ALA A 76 -1.64 7.28 0.46
N TRP A 77 -1.90 6.87 1.71
CA TRP A 77 -1.71 7.70 2.89
C TRP A 77 -0.24 8.11 3.05
N LEU A 78 0.70 7.16 2.96
CA LEU A 78 2.13 7.43 3.16
C LEU A 78 2.70 8.36 2.08
N TRP A 79 2.28 8.20 0.83
CA TRP A 79 2.64 9.14 -0.23
C TRP A 79 2.00 10.51 -0.05
N SER A 80 0.76 10.56 0.46
CA SER A 80 0.10 11.82 0.81
C SER A 80 0.80 12.52 1.97
N TRP A 81 1.26 11.78 2.97
CA TRP A 81 2.05 12.28 4.09
C TRP A 81 3.39 12.84 3.60
N HIS A 82 4.10 12.11 2.73
CA HIS A 82 5.38 12.56 2.18
C HIS A 82 5.26 13.83 1.32
N TYR A 83 4.27 13.91 0.42
CA TYR A 83 4.12 15.06 -0.47
C TYR A 83 3.31 16.22 0.14
N GLY A 84 2.49 15.96 1.15
CA GLY A 84 1.28 16.74 1.41
C GLY A 84 1.20 17.47 2.74
N GLY A 85 0.34 18.47 2.76
CA GLY A 85 0.00 19.30 3.90
C GLY A 85 -0.85 20.49 3.46
N PRO A 86 -1.47 21.26 4.37
CA PRO A 86 -2.36 22.38 4.01
C PRO A 86 -1.70 23.44 3.12
N ARG A 87 -0.36 23.56 3.20
CA ARG A 87 0.45 24.51 2.42
C ARG A 87 0.94 23.97 1.08
N SER A 88 0.78 22.67 0.79
CA SER A 88 1.29 22.02 -0.42
C SER A 88 0.35 22.11 -1.64
N GLY A 89 -0.77 22.83 -1.52
CA GLY A 89 -1.78 22.97 -2.57
C GLY A 89 -2.60 21.70 -2.82
N LYS A 90 -3.42 21.65 -3.88
CA LYS A 90 -4.26 20.48 -4.21
C LYS A 90 -3.51 19.37 -4.97
N PHE A 91 -2.33 19.68 -5.50
CA PHE A 91 -1.62 18.81 -6.45
C PHE A 91 -0.94 17.59 -5.80
N PHE A 92 -0.66 17.63 -4.49
CA PHE A 92 0.03 16.53 -3.83
C PHE A 92 -0.79 15.23 -3.79
N HIS A 93 -2.11 15.31 -3.59
CA HIS A 93 -2.98 14.13 -3.69
C HIS A 93 -2.96 13.53 -5.10
N GLY A 94 -2.79 14.36 -6.14
CA GLY A 94 -2.63 13.89 -7.52
C GLY A 94 -1.34 13.08 -7.71
N LYS A 95 -0.22 13.53 -7.12
CA LYS A 95 1.04 12.76 -7.13
C LYS A 95 0.92 11.44 -6.36
N ALA A 96 0.34 11.48 -5.16
CA ALA A 96 0.12 10.30 -4.35
C ALA A 96 -0.80 9.29 -5.04
N LEU A 97 -1.89 9.76 -5.67
CA LEU A 97 -2.76 8.96 -6.53
C LEU A 97 -1.99 8.31 -7.66
N GLY A 98 -1.24 9.10 -8.45
CA GLY A 98 -0.49 8.61 -9.59
C GLY A 98 0.49 7.50 -9.17
N ILE A 99 1.30 7.73 -8.15
CA ILE A 99 2.30 6.76 -7.70
C ILE A 99 1.64 5.50 -7.13
N ALA A 100 0.64 5.63 -6.26
CA ALA A 100 0.01 4.47 -5.64
C ALA A 100 -0.78 3.63 -6.65
N MET A 101 -1.48 4.27 -7.61
CA MET A 101 -2.18 3.57 -8.69
C MET A 101 -1.20 2.88 -9.65
N THR A 102 -0.17 3.60 -10.10
CA THR A 102 0.85 3.02 -10.98
C THR A 102 1.53 1.84 -10.29
N TYR A 103 1.89 1.97 -9.02
CA TYR A 103 2.44 0.87 -8.26
C TYR A 103 1.47 -0.30 -8.12
N GLY A 104 0.18 -0.07 -7.84
CA GLY A 104 -0.81 -1.14 -7.74
C GLY A 104 -1.00 -1.90 -9.04
N ILE A 105 -1.00 -1.21 -10.18
CA ILE A 105 -1.05 -1.84 -11.50
C ILE A 105 0.23 -2.66 -11.74
N LEU A 106 1.40 -2.07 -11.48
CA LEU A 106 2.68 -2.77 -11.67
C LEU A 106 2.82 -3.98 -10.75
N ASN A 107 2.36 -3.88 -9.50
CA ASN A 107 2.35 -4.97 -8.54
C ASN A 107 1.58 -6.19 -9.09
N GLU A 108 0.37 -5.98 -9.63
CA GLU A 108 -0.39 -7.07 -10.26
C GLU A 108 0.25 -7.58 -11.54
N CYS A 109 0.82 -6.69 -12.37
CA CYS A 109 1.54 -7.11 -13.57
C CYS A 109 2.77 -7.98 -13.26
N ILE A 110 3.52 -7.64 -12.20
CA ILE A 110 4.69 -8.42 -11.77
C ILE A 110 4.26 -9.78 -11.24
N GLN A 111 3.10 -9.89 -10.58
CA GLN A 111 2.58 -11.18 -10.12
C GLN A 111 2.34 -12.18 -11.26
N VAL A 112 2.15 -11.73 -12.52
CA VAL A 112 2.05 -12.64 -13.68
C VAL A 112 3.37 -13.41 -13.92
N LEU A 113 4.50 -12.88 -13.47
CA LEU A 113 5.79 -13.56 -13.53
C LEU A 113 5.91 -14.66 -12.46
N LEU A 114 5.02 -14.66 -11.46
CA LEU A 114 5.00 -15.68 -10.42
C LEU A 114 4.15 -16.87 -10.87
N PRO A 115 4.67 -18.09 -10.71
CA PRO A 115 3.95 -19.30 -11.06
C PRO A 115 2.69 -19.43 -10.19
N THR A 116 1.61 -19.95 -10.78
CA THR A 116 0.28 -20.12 -10.15
C THR A 116 -0.44 -18.83 -9.74
N ARG A 117 0.11 -17.67 -10.10
CA ARG A 117 -0.53 -16.35 -9.99
C ARG A 117 -0.99 -15.87 -11.35
N PHE A 118 -2.04 -15.07 -11.36
CA PHE A 118 -2.61 -14.47 -12.55
C PHE A 118 -3.03 -13.04 -12.25
N LEU A 119 -3.15 -12.21 -13.29
CA LEU A 119 -3.65 -10.86 -13.15
C LEU A 119 -5.11 -10.89 -12.68
N SER A 120 -5.35 -10.45 -11.45
CA SER A 120 -6.68 -10.45 -10.84
C SER A 120 -7.34 -9.09 -11.00
N THR A 121 -8.47 -9.06 -11.71
CA THR A 121 -9.31 -7.85 -11.77
C THR A 121 -9.84 -7.46 -10.39
N GLY A 122 -10.09 -8.45 -9.52
CA GLY A 122 -10.51 -8.23 -8.13
C GLY A 122 -9.45 -7.46 -7.35
N ASP A 123 -8.19 -7.89 -7.45
CA ASP A 123 -7.07 -7.25 -6.76
C ASP A 123 -6.82 -5.84 -7.29
N LEU A 124 -6.87 -5.63 -8.61
CA LEU A 124 -6.80 -4.30 -9.20
C LEU A 124 -7.90 -3.36 -8.69
N MET A 125 -9.14 -3.85 -8.58
CA MET A 125 -10.26 -3.08 -8.04
C MET A 125 -10.05 -2.74 -6.55
N MET A 126 -9.56 -3.70 -5.75
CA MET A 126 -9.27 -3.48 -4.34
C MET A 126 -8.09 -2.53 -4.12
N ASN A 127 -7.05 -2.61 -4.95
CA ASN A 127 -5.95 -1.66 -4.99
C ASN A 127 -6.49 -0.25 -5.24
N ALA A 128 -7.29 -0.07 -6.30
CA ALA A 128 -7.87 1.21 -6.65
C ALA A 128 -8.78 1.77 -5.54
N ALA A 129 -9.67 0.93 -4.99
CA ALA A 129 -10.56 1.32 -3.90
C ALA A 129 -9.77 1.74 -2.65
N GLY A 130 -8.74 0.97 -2.30
CA GLY A 130 -7.82 1.29 -1.20
C GLY A 130 -7.13 2.64 -1.42
N VAL A 131 -6.53 2.87 -2.59
CA VAL A 131 -5.86 4.15 -2.91
C VAL A 131 -6.82 5.32 -2.76
N LEU A 132 -8.01 5.25 -3.39
CA LEU A 132 -9.00 6.33 -3.33
C LEU A 132 -9.45 6.60 -1.89
N PHE A 133 -9.66 5.54 -1.10
CA PHE A 133 -10.03 5.65 0.29
C PHE A 133 -8.93 6.28 1.15
N GLY A 134 -7.68 5.85 0.99
CA GLY A 134 -6.53 6.40 1.70
C GLY A 134 -6.35 7.91 1.46
N LEU A 135 -6.47 8.34 0.20
CA LEU A 135 -6.46 9.76 -0.17
C LEU A 135 -7.63 10.52 0.45
N TRP A 136 -8.82 9.94 0.42
CA TRP A 136 -10.03 10.54 0.98
C TRP A 136 -9.91 10.76 2.49
N ILE A 137 -9.50 9.74 3.26
CA ILE A 137 -9.31 9.88 4.72
C ILE A 137 -8.18 10.88 5.01
N HIS A 138 -7.05 10.80 4.30
CA HIS A 138 -5.94 11.73 4.53
C HIS A 138 -6.38 13.19 4.30
N GLY A 139 -7.10 13.44 3.20
CA GLY A 139 -7.68 14.73 2.90
C GLY A 139 -8.74 15.18 3.91
N TRP A 140 -9.57 14.27 4.41
CA TRP A 140 -10.54 14.55 5.47
C TRP A 140 -9.82 14.95 6.77
N ALA A 141 -8.81 14.19 7.20
CA ALA A 141 -8.04 14.47 8.40
C ALA A 141 -7.33 15.83 8.35
N LEU A 142 -6.80 16.20 7.17
CA LEU A 142 -6.23 17.53 6.93
C LEU A 142 -7.26 18.66 7.07
N ARG A 143 -8.47 18.50 6.51
CA ARG A 143 -9.54 19.51 6.60
C ARG A 143 -10.06 19.68 8.02
N SER A 144 -10.26 18.58 8.75
CA SER A 144 -10.70 18.60 10.14
C SER A 144 -9.75 19.40 11.05
N LYS A 145 -8.45 19.42 10.74
CA LYS A 145 -7.49 20.30 11.41
C LYS A 145 -7.73 21.78 11.11
N SER A 146 -7.95 22.12 9.84
CA SER A 146 -8.15 23.52 9.42
C SER A 146 -9.38 24.15 10.04
N LEU A 147 -10.43 23.37 10.31
CA LEU A 147 -11.68 23.86 10.90
C LEU A 147 -11.62 24.03 12.42
N GLY A 148 -10.72 23.33 13.11
CA GLY A 148 -10.51 23.44 14.57
C GLY A 148 -9.41 24.42 14.98
N ALA A 149 -8.87 25.21 14.04
CA ALA A 149 -7.83 26.22 14.27
C ALA A 149 -8.36 27.67 14.24
N ASN A 150 -9.69 27.84 14.23
CA ASN A 150 -10.38 29.11 14.39
C ASN A 150 -10.90 29.25 15.83
#